data_AF-A0A820FKA2-F1
#
_entry.id   AF-A0A820FKA2-F1
#
_cell.length_a   1.000
_cell.length_b   1.000
_cell.length_c   1.000
_cell.angle_alpha   90.00
_cell.angle_beta   90.00
_cell.angle_gamma   90.00
#
_symmetry.space_group_name_H-M   'P 1'
#
loop_
_entity.id
_entity.type
_entity.pdbx_description
1 polymer ?
#
loop_
_entity_poly.entity_id
_entity_poly.type
_entity_poly.pdbx_seq_one_letter_code
_entity_poly.pdbx_strand_id
1 'polypeptide(L)'
;KQRYLIEKTEQSRQANVMAAEDDARAADLIGKALDEAGDGLIELRRIETAEGIANQLSKSRNSVYLPHGPQLLLNITGAMQ
;
A
#
# COMPACT_ATOMS: atom_id res chain seq x y z
N LYS A 1 24.25 -1.18 -33.38
CA LYS A 1 23.35 -0.30 -32.59
C LYS A 1 21.86 -0.54 -32.89
N GLN A 2 21.41 -0.52 -34.15
CA GLN A 2 19.99 -0.79 -34.49
C GLN A 2 19.51 -2.21 -34.17
N ARG A 3 20.29 -3.26 -34.49
CA ARG A 3 19.90 -4.65 -34.17
C ARG A 3 19.66 -4.90 -32.68
N TYR A 4 20.53 -4.36 -31.83
CA TYR A 4 20.39 -4.44 -30.37
C TYR A 4 19.15 -3.72 -29.84
N LEU A 5 18.77 -2.58 -30.43
CA LEU A 5 17.56 -1.85 -30.03
C LEU A 5 16.29 -2.60 -30.43
N ILE A 6 16.27 -3.19 -31.62
CA ILE A 6 15.17 -4.03 -32.11
C ILE A 6 15.01 -5.25 -31.19
N GLU A 7 16.09 -5.96 -30.93
CA GLU A 7 16.08 -7.16 -30.08
C GLU A 7 15.64 -6.86 -28.64
N LYS A 8 16.08 -5.75 -28.06
CA LYS A 8 15.62 -5.29 -26.74
C LYS A 8 14.12 -4.97 -26.73
N THR A 9 13.61 -4.39 -27.80
CA THR A 9 12.18 -4.04 -27.92
C THR A 9 11.33 -5.31 -28.05
N GLU A 10 11.80 -6.28 -28.82
CA GLU A 10 11.17 -7.60 -28.96
C GLU A 10 11.07 -8.32 -27.61
N GLN A 11 12.19 -8.36 -26.86
CA GLN A 11 12.24 -8.96 -25.53
C GLN A 11 11.34 -8.22 -24.54
N SER A 12 11.33 -6.89 -24.56
CA SER A 12 10.46 -6.10 -23.69
C SER A 12 8.98 -6.33 -23.98
N ARG A 13 8.60 -6.52 -25.25
CA ARG A 13 7.23 -6.86 -25.63
C ARG A 13 6.83 -8.23 -25.07
N GLN A 14 7.70 -9.23 -25.22
CA GLN A 14 7.45 -10.57 -24.69
C GLN A 14 7.36 -10.58 -23.16
N ALA A 15 8.25 -9.85 -22.48
CA ALA A 15 8.23 -9.71 -21.03
C ALA A 15 6.93 -9.06 -20.55
N ASN A 16 6.44 -8.03 -21.25
CA ASN A 16 5.17 -7.38 -20.90
C ASN A 16 3.97 -8.33 -21.07
N VAL A 17 3.97 -9.15 -22.12
CA VAL A 17 2.91 -10.15 -22.33
C VAL A 17 2.96 -11.22 -21.25
N MET A 18 4.15 -11.73 -20.93
CA MET A 18 4.35 -12.73 -19.87
C MET A 18 3.92 -12.20 -18.50
N ALA A 19 4.29 -10.96 -18.16
CA ALA A 19 3.86 -10.33 -16.91
C ALA A 19 2.33 -10.22 -16.82
N ALA A 20 1.66 -9.81 -17.91
CA ALA A 20 0.21 -9.74 -17.94
C ALA A 20 -0.47 -11.11 -17.81
N GLU A 21 0.09 -12.16 -18.44
CA GLU A 21 -0.41 -13.52 -18.30
C GLU A 21 -0.18 -14.09 -16.90
N ASP A 22 0.98 -13.83 -16.30
CA ASP A 22 1.31 -14.28 -14.96
C ASP A 22 0.44 -13.57 -13.92
N ASP A 23 0.19 -12.27 -14.06
CA ASP A 23 -0.73 -11.51 -13.21
C ASP A 23 -2.17 -12.06 -13.32
N ALA A 24 -2.62 -12.39 -14.53
CA ALA A 24 -3.94 -12.99 -14.74
C ALA A 24 -4.07 -14.37 -14.08
N ARG A 25 -3.04 -15.23 -14.18
CA ARG A 25 -3.01 -16.53 -13.50
C ARG A 25 -2.95 -16.38 -11.98
N ALA A 26 -2.17 -15.43 -11.48
CA ALA A 26 -2.10 -15.14 -10.06
C ALA A 26 -3.45 -14.67 -9.52
N ALA A 27 -4.14 -13.77 -10.24
CA ALA A 27 -5.48 -13.31 -9.89
C ALA A 27 -6.52 -14.45 -9.88
N ASP A 28 -6.48 -15.36 -10.85
CA ASP A 28 -7.37 -16.54 -10.91
C ASP A 28 -7.11 -17.52 -9.75
N LEU A 29 -5.84 -17.77 -9.42
CA LEU A 29 -5.46 -18.61 -8.27
C LEU A 29 -5.89 -17.99 -6.94
N ILE A 30 -5.69 -16.67 -6.79
CA ILE A 30 -6.14 -15.94 -5.60
C ILE A 30 -7.66 -15.94 -5.51
N GLY A 31 -8.36 -15.75 -6.64
CA GLY A 31 -9.82 -15.79 -6.71
C GLY A 31 -10.38 -17.14 -6.28
N LYS A 32 -9.82 -18.25 -6.77
CA LYS A 32 -10.22 -19.60 -6.36
C LYS A 32 -9.94 -19.87 -4.90
N ALA A 33 -8.75 -19.49 -4.42
CA ALA A 33 -8.41 -19.64 -3.00
C ALA A 33 -9.34 -18.81 -2.10
N LEU A 34 -9.77 -17.65 -2.58
CA LEU A 34 -10.75 -16.80 -1.89
C LEU A 34 -12.16 -17.41 -1.89
N ASP A 35 -12.61 -17.95 -3.02
CA ASP A 35 -13.89 -18.66 -3.12
C ASP A 35 -13.93 -19.89 -2.18
N GLU A 36 -12.83 -20.64 -2.08
CA GLU A 36 -12.70 -21.78 -1.17
C GLU A 36 -12.64 -21.38 0.31
N ALA A 37 -11.94 -20.29 0.63
CA ALA A 37 -11.78 -19.83 2.01
C ALA A 37 -12.98 -19.02 2.54
N GLY A 38 -13.79 -18.47 1.64
CA GLY A 38 -14.95 -17.64 1.95
C GLY A 38 -14.60 -16.22 2.45
N ASP A 39 -15.56 -15.30 2.32
CA ASP A 39 -15.43 -13.87 2.65
C ASP A 39 -15.12 -13.62 4.15
N GLY A 40 -15.44 -14.58 5.02
CA GLY A 40 -15.16 -14.50 6.45
C GLY A 40 -13.67 -14.44 6.79
N LEU A 41 -12.80 -15.07 6.00
CA LEU A 41 -11.35 -15.03 6.24
C LEU A 41 -10.75 -13.67 5.85
N ILE A 42 -11.27 -13.02 4.81
CA ILE A 42 -10.81 -11.69 4.38
C ILE A 42 -11.22 -10.63 5.40
N GLU A 43 -12.46 -10.65 5.88
CA GLU A 43 -12.90 -9.74 6.94
C GLU A 43 -12.09 -9.94 8.23
N LEU A 44 -11.81 -11.19 8.63
CA LEU A 44 -10.93 -11.45 9.76
C LEU A 44 -9.51 -10.91 9.54
N ARG A 45 -8.91 -11.13 8.36
CA ARG A 45 -7.58 -10.58 8.02
C ARG A 45 -7.55 -9.06 7.95
N ARG A 46 -8.63 -8.41 7.49
CA ARG A 46 -8.79 -6.95 7.51
C ARG A 46 -8.80 -6.44 8.94
N ILE A 47 -9.54 -7.11 9.83
CA ILE A 47 -9.60 -6.77 11.26
C ILE A 47 -8.23 -6.92 11.92
N GLU A 48 -7.52 -8.04 11.71
CA GLU A 48 -6.17 -8.26 12.24
C GLU A 48 -5.16 -7.23 11.73
N THR A 49 -5.23 -6.89 10.44
CA THR A 49 -4.34 -5.88 9.84
C THR A 49 -4.63 -4.50 10.41
N ALA A 50 -5.91 -4.14 10.59
CA ALA A 50 -6.31 -2.89 11.22
C ALA A 50 -5.84 -2.80 12.68
N GLU A 51 -5.92 -3.90 13.44
CA GLU A 51 -5.37 -3.99 14.80
C GLU A 51 -3.84 -3.79 14.81
N GLY A 52 -3.13 -4.40 13.85
CA GLY A 52 -1.69 -4.21 13.68
C GLY A 52 -1.31 -2.76 13.39
N ILE A 53 -2.02 -2.11 12.47
CA ILE A 53 -1.82 -0.70 12.11
C ILE A 53 -2.12 0.20 13.31
N ALA A 54 -3.21 -0.04 14.05
CA ALA A 54 -3.56 0.73 15.24
C ALA A 54 -2.49 0.59 16.34
N ASN A 55 -1.98 -0.62 16.56
CA ASN A 55 -0.87 -0.87 17.48
C ASN A 55 0.42 -0.14 17.05
N GLN A 56 0.75 -0.19 15.77
CA GLN A 56 1.91 0.53 15.21
C GLN A 56 1.76 2.04 15.37
N LEU A 57 0.57 2.58 15.08
CA LEU A 57 0.25 3.99 15.20
C LEU A 57 0.27 4.45 16.66
N SER A 58 -0.31 3.67 17.58
CA SER A 58 -0.28 3.94 19.02
C SER A 58 1.13 3.93 19.60
N LYS A 59 2.03 3.10 19.06
CA LYS A 59 3.45 3.06 19.43
C LYS A 59 4.28 4.13 18.71
N SER A 60 3.77 4.70 17.62
CA SER A 60 4.46 5.74 16.87
C SER A 60 4.45 7.05 17.64
N ARG A 61 5.63 7.64 17.81
CA ARG A 61 5.84 8.91 18.54
C ARG A 61 5.22 10.13 17.85
N ASN A 62 4.68 9.97 16.64
CA ASN A 62 4.09 11.02 15.81
C ASN A 62 2.56 10.98 15.75
N SER A 63 1.89 10.15 16.56
CA SER A 63 0.44 10.30 16.75
C SER A 63 0.21 11.54 17.61
N VAL A 64 0.11 12.70 16.96
CA VAL A 64 -0.35 13.94 17.57
C VAL A 64 -1.82 13.72 17.91
N TYR A 65 -2.06 13.10 19.07
CA TYR A 65 -3.32 13.23 19.77
C TYR A 65 -3.43 14.73 20.08
N LEU A 66 -4.17 15.44 19.23
CA LEU A 66 -4.38 16.87 19.38
C LEU A 66 -4.94 17.07 20.79
N PRO A 67 -4.19 17.64 21.74
CA PRO A 67 -4.72 17.87 23.06
C PRO A 67 -5.90 18.82 22.88
N HIS A 68 -7.09 18.37 23.27
CA HIS A 68 -8.25 19.23 23.42
C HIS A 68 -7.91 20.26 24.50
N GLY A 69 -7.33 21.39 24.08
CA GLY A 69 -6.87 22.45 24.95
C GLY A 69 -6.48 23.68 24.12
N PRO A 70 -6.82 24.90 24.54
CA PRO A 70 -6.79 26.11 23.71
C PRO A 70 -5.39 26.66 23.41
N GLN A 71 -4.32 25.88 23.61
CA GLN A 71 -2.95 26.39 23.57
C GLN A 71 -2.26 26.13 22.22
N LEU A 72 -2.90 26.54 21.13
CA LEU A 72 -2.21 26.80 19.86
C LEU A 72 -1.74 28.27 19.84
N LEU A 73 -0.80 28.62 20.71
CA LEU A 73 -0.10 29.92 20.71
C LEU A 73 1.37 29.77 20.31
N LEU A 74 1.64 29.08 19.20
CA LEU A 74 3.00 28.97 18.65
C LEU A 74 3.28 29.94 17.48
N ASN A 75 2.46 30.99 17.26
CA ASN A 75 2.77 31.92 16.16
C ASN A 75 2.30 33.37 16.33
N ILE A 76 2.40 33.99 17.51
CA ILE A 76 2.17 35.46 17.63
C ILE A 76 3.20 36.26 18.44
N THR A 77 4.21 35.66 19.06
CA THR A 77 5.19 36.41 19.88
C THR A 77 6.53 36.72 19.18
N GLY A 78 6.60 36.60 17.86
CA GLY A 78 7.82 36.80 17.08
C GLY A 78 7.85 38.02 16.14
N ALA A 79 6.88 38.94 16.22
CA ALA A 79 6.77 40.04 15.26
C ALA A 79 6.53 41.44 15.88
N MET A 80 6.84 41.67 17.16
CA MET A 80 6.92 43.02 17.71
C MET A 80 8.07 43.17 18.71
N GLN A 81 9.26 43.47 18.18
CA GLN A 81 10.18 44.49 18.70
C GLN A 81 11.23 44.80 17.64
#